data_AF-A0A318ARN2-F1
#
_entry.id   AF-A0A318ARN2-F1
#
_cell.length_a   1.000
_cell.length_b   1.000
_cell.length_c   1.000
_cell.angle_alpha   90.00
_cell.angle_beta   90.00
_cell.angle_gamma   90.00
#
_symmetry.space_group_name_H-M   'P 1'
#
loop_
_entity.id
_entity.type
_entity.pdbx_description
1 polymer ?
#
loop_
_entity_poly.entity_id
_entity_poly.type
_entity_poly.pdbx_seq_one_letter_code
_entity_poly.pdbx_strand_id
1 'polypeptide(L)'
;MAEPKPKAVKKAAPRKSVNAANLAHLGPEALAELLMEVADGHAAIKRRLKLALLGEVGAADLAAEIDKRIDAIADSRARINWRKFKEFVRDLDAHRASAAGRLGELDPNLAVPVLVRLVRVSEDLEGRIKDPKGELAAVFDQAVVDVAALSPKALTLDSRSLADALLAFVEGASTKLSVDLLRAAAPALAGDAVAVLRGRVRERLAAQR
;
A
#
# COMPACT_ATOMS: atom_id res chain seq x y z
N MET A 1 56.28 -37.03 19.49
CA MET A 1 54.96 -36.38 19.66
C MET A 1 54.78 -35.42 18.48
N ALA A 2 53.74 -35.64 17.69
CA ALA A 2 53.56 -34.99 16.39
C ALA A 2 53.09 -33.53 16.52
N GLU A 3 53.65 -32.65 15.69
CA GLU A 3 53.21 -31.25 15.52
C GLU A 3 51.76 -31.20 15.00
N PRO A 4 50.94 -30.24 15.46
CA PRO A 4 49.59 -30.08 14.95
C PRO A 4 49.63 -29.47 13.55
N LYS A 5 49.03 -30.16 12.57
CA LYS A 5 48.84 -29.64 11.21
C LYS A 5 48.00 -28.36 11.23
N PRO A 6 48.32 -27.34 10.41
CA PRO A 6 47.53 -26.12 10.35
C PRO A 6 46.14 -26.45 9.78
N LYS A 7 45.09 -26.03 10.49
CA LYS A 7 43.71 -26.11 9.99
C LYS A 7 43.60 -25.26 8.73
N ALA A 8 43.23 -25.89 7.61
CA ALA A 8 42.92 -25.19 6.37
C ALA A 8 41.81 -24.16 6.62
N VAL A 9 42.14 -22.88 6.48
CA VAL A 9 41.16 -21.79 6.40
C VAL A 9 40.31 -22.04 5.15
N LYS A 10 39.03 -22.38 5.33
CA LYS A 10 38.09 -22.55 4.22
C LYS A 10 38.02 -21.26 3.41
N LYS A 11 38.35 -21.35 2.11
CA LYS A 11 38.32 -20.28 1.11
C LYS A 11 37.01 -19.47 1.19
N ALA A 12 37.15 -18.15 1.18
CA ALA A 12 36.05 -17.21 1.00
C ALA A 12 35.27 -17.53 -0.29
N ALA A 13 33.98 -17.83 -0.15
CA ALA A 13 33.04 -17.71 -1.27
C ALA A 13 31.68 -17.15 -0.80
N PRO A 14 31.60 -15.93 -0.23
CA PRO A 14 30.31 -15.31 0.01
C PRO A 14 29.76 -14.59 -1.23
N ARG A 15 30.57 -14.24 -2.24
CA ARG A 15 30.19 -13.27 -3.31
C ARG A 15 29.49 -13.81 -4.56
N LYS A 16 29.19 -15.11 -4.68
CA LYS A 16 28.66 -15.70 -5.93
C LYS A 16 27.14 -15.87 -5.98
N SER A 17 26.45 -15.84 -4.85
CA SER A 17 24.99 -15.97 -4.80
C SER A 17 24.29 -14.62 -4.98
N VAL A 18 23.22 -14.57 -5.76
CA VAL A 18 22.40 -13.35 -5.89
C VAL A 18 21.61 -13.14 -4.59
N ASN A 19 22.00 -12.15 -3.80
CA ASN A 19 21.30 -11.71 -2.60
C ASN A 19 21.61 -10.22 -2.33
N ALA A 20 20.82 -9.56 -1.49
CA ALA A 20 20.94 -8.12 -1.23
C ALA A 20 22.35 -7.71 -0.74
N ALA A 21 22.94 -8.49 0.18
CA ALA A 21 24.27 -8.22 0.72
C ALA A 21 25.36 -8.27 -0.38
N ASN A 22 25.28 -9.24 -1.28
CA ASN A 22 26.22 -9.37 -2.38
C ASN A 22 26.00 -8.32 -3.47
N LEU A 23 24.75 -7.97 -3.77
CA LEU A 23 24.41 -6.92 -4.71
C LEU A 23 24.90 -5.55 -4.23
N ALA A 24 24.80 -5.27 -2.92
CA ALA A 24 25.31 -4.03 -2.34
C ALA A 24 26.81 -3.80 -2.59
N HIS A 25 27.61 -4.86 -2.79
CA HIS A 25 29.03 -4.75 -3.14
C HIS A 25 29.29 -4.22 -4.55
N LEU A 26 28.28 -4.18 -5.44
CA LEU A 26 28.42 -3.62 -6.80
C LEU A 26 28.52 -2.10 -6.80
N GLY A 27 28.08 -1.42 -5.74
CA GLY A 27 28.03 0.03 -5.66
C GLY A 27 26.76 0.62 -6.30
N PRO A 28 26.41 1.87 -5.96
CA PRO A 28 25.14 2.48 -6.35
C PRO A 28 25.01 2.71 -7.85
N GLU A 29 26.09 3.06 -8.57
CA GLU A 29 26.07 3.33 -10.01
C GLU A 29 25.74 2.06 -10.80
N ALA A 30 26.45 0.96 -10.55
CA ALA A 30 26.19 -0.33 -11.19
C ALA A 30 24.81 -0.88 -10.85
N LEU A 31 24.34 -0.66 -9.61
CA LEU A 31 22.97 -1.04 -9.23
C LEU A 31 21.92 -0.19 -9.95
N ALA A 32 22.15 1.11 -10.14
CA ALA A 32 21.24 1.98 -10.89
C ALA A 32 21.14 1.55 -12.36
N GLU A 33 22.26 1.24 -13.00
CA GLU A 33 22.29 0.70 -14.38
C GLU A 33 21.50 -0.62 -14.47
N LEU A 34 21.77 -1.58 -13.59
CA LEU A 34 21.06 -2.86 -13.56
C LEU A 34 19.56 -2.69 -13.30
N LEU A 35 19.17 -1.77 -12.41
CA LEU A 35 17.76 -1.48 -12.15
C LEU A 35 17.07 -0.87 -13.37
N MET A 36 17.78 -0.04 -14.15
CA MET A 36 17.27 0.52 -15.40
C MET A 36 17.12 -0.55 -16.48
N GLU A 37 18.10 -1.45 -16.63
CA GLU A 37 18.01 -2.60 -17.54
C GLU A 37 16.82 -3.50 -17.18
N VAL A 38 16.64 -3.82 -15.90
CA VAL A 38 15.52 -4.66 -15.43
C VAL A 38 14.19 -3.93 -15.52
N ALA A 39 14.17 -2.60 -15.40
CA ALA A 39 12.97 -1.79 -15.57
C ALA A 39 12.57 -1.62 -17.03
N ASP A 40 13.47 -1.87 -17.99
CA ASP A 40 13.17 -1.73 -19.41
C ASP A 40 12.09 -2.74 -19.83
N GLY A 41 11.07 -2.26 -20.53
CA GLY A 41 9.86 -3.04 -20.83
C GLY A 41 8.99 -3.44 -19.62
N HIS A 42 9.39 -3.14 -18.38
CA HIS A 42 8.71 -3.54 -17.14
C HIS A 42 8.13 -2.34 -16.37
N ALA A 43 6.98 -1.84 -16.82
CA ALA A 43 6.35 -0.64 -16.27
C ALA A 43 6.09 -0.69 -14.75
N ALA A 44 5.78 -1.86 -14.18
CA ALA A 44 5.59 -2.03 -12.73
C ALA A 44 6.88 -1.79 -11.94
N ILE A 45 8.03 -2.22 -12.47
CA ILE A 45 9.33 -1.98 -11.84
C ILE A 45 9.67 -0.49 -11.91
N LYS A 46 9.46 0.14 -13.07
CA LYS A 46 9.65 1.59 -13.24
C LYS A 46 8.82 2.42 -12.25
N ARG A 47 7.55 2.05 -12.03
CA ARG A 47 6.71 2.69 -11.00
C ARG A 47 7.26 2.52 -9.59
N ARG A 48 7.73 1.31 -9.22
CA ARG A 48 8.36 1.07 -7.91
C ARG A 48 9.61 1.92 -7.69
N LEU A 49 10.47 2.03 -8.69
CA LEU A 49 11.65 2.90 -8.62
C LEU A 49 11.23 4.36 -8.45
N LYS A 50 10.20 4.81 -9.17
CA LYS A 50 9.67 6.17 -9.04
C LYS A 50 9.11 6.45 -7.64
N LEU A 51 8.37 5.51 -7.04
CA LEU A 51 7.89 5.65 -5.66
C LEU A 51 9.06 5.80 -4.67
N ALA A 52 10.11 4.99 -4.83
CA ALA A 52 11.31 5.10 -3.99
C ALA A 52 11.98 6.49 -4.11
N LEU A 53 12.12 7.00 -5.35
CA LEU A 53 12.69 8.32 -5.59
C LEU A 53 11.84 9.45 -5.00
N LEU A 54 10.52 9.42 -5.20
CA LEU A 54 9.64 10.47 -4.64
C LEU A 54 9.55 10.41 -3.12
N GLY A 55 9.76 9.23 -2.52
CA GLY A 55 9.93 9.09 -1.07
C GLY A 55 11.17 9.80 -0.52
N GLU A 56 12.19 10.07 -1.34
CA GLU A 56 13.33 10.92 -0.96
C GLU A 56 13.05 12.41 -1.19
N VAL A 57 12.11 12.76 -2.07
CA VAL A 57 11.70 14.15 -2.32
C VAL A 57 10.82 14.66 -1.17
N GLY A 58 9.77 13.90 -0.81
CA GLY A 58 8.89 14.28 0.30
C GLY A 58 7.54 13.56 0.31
N ALA A 59 6.83 13.71 1.43
CA ALA A 59 5.54 13.04 1.67
C ALA A 59 4.47 13.43 0.64
N ALA A 60 4.37 14.72 0.30
CA ALA A 60 3.35 15.22 -0.64
C ALA A 60 3.52 14.63 -2.05
N ASP A 61 4.75 14.63 -2.58
CA ASP A 61 5.02 14.07 -3.91
C ASP A 61 4.79 12.56 -3.96
N LEU A 62 5.20 11.85 -2.90
CA LEU A 62 4.96 10.41 -2.79
C LEU A 62 3.46 10.09 -2.73
N ALA A 63 2.70 10.81 -1.89
CA ALA A 63 1.24 10.66 -1.80
C ALA A 63 0.58 10.92 -3.16
N ALA A 64 0.95 12.00 -3.85
CA ALA A 64 0.38 12.35 -5.15
C ALA A 64 0.65 11.29 -6.23
N GLU A 65 1.82 10.64 -6.21
CA GLU A 65 2.12 9.55 -7.14
C GLU A 65 1.31 8.28 -6.86
N ILE A 66 1.11 7.96 -5.58
CA ILE A 66 0.26 6.83 -5.19
C ILE A 66 -1.19 7.10 -5.59
N ASP A 67 -1.69 8.31 -5.32
CA ASP A 67 -3.04 8.73 -5.69
C ASP A 67 -3.29 8.65 -7.20
N LYS A 68 -2.33 9.08 -8.04
CA LYS A 68 -2.43 8.91 -9.50
C LYS A 68 -2.63 7.46 -9.92
N ARG A 69 -2.00 6.52 -9.22
CA ARG A 69 -2.17 5.10 -9.53
C ARG A 69 -3.56 4.62 -9.12
N ILE A 70 -4.03 5.01 -7.93
CA ILE A 70 -5.36 4.73 -7.43
C ILE A 70 -6.41 5.24 -8.43
N ASP A 71 -6.29 6.49 -8.87
CA ASP A 71 -7.17 7.13 -9.86
C ASP A 71 -7.19 6.35 -11.18
N ALA A 72 -6.01 6.01 -11.71
CA ALA A 72 -5.92 5.24 -12.95
C ALA A 72 -6.57 3.84 -12.86
N ILE A 73 -6.62 3.24 -11.66
CA ILE A 73 -7.31 1.96 -11.45
C ILE A 73 -8.83 2.18 -11.38
N ALA A 74 -9.27 3.20 -10.64
CA ALA A 74 -10.67 3.56 -10.46
C ALA A 74 -11.34 3.97 -11.79
N ASP A 75 -10.69 4.84 -12.57
CA ASP A 75 -11.21 5.38 -13.83
C ASP A 75 -11.30 4.33 -14.95
N SER A 76 -10.43 3.33 -14.91
CA SER A 76 -10.43 2.28 -15.92
C SER A 76 -11.65 1.38 -15.77
N ARG A 77 -12.41 1.14 -16.85
CA ARG A 77 -13.51 0.15 -16.87
C ARG A 77 -13.09 -1.21 -17.45
N ALA A 78 -11.82 -1.34 -17.84
CA ALA A 78 -11.32 -2.54 -18.47
C ALA A 78 -11.27 -3.72 -17.48
N ARG A 79 -11.63 -4.93 -17.98
CA ARG A 79 -11.42 -6.17 -17.23
C ARG A 79 -9.94 -6.47 -17.14
N ILE A 80 -9.50 -6.92 -15.97
CA ILE A 80 -8.11 -7.31 -15.74
C ILE A 80 -7.93 -8.76 -16.20
N ASN A 81 -7.06 -8.95 -17.18
CA ASN A 81 -6.74 -10.28 -17.70
C ASN A 81 -6.07 -11.13 -16.61
N TRP A 82 -6.49 -12.39 -16.48
CA TRP A 82 -5.92 -13.34 -15.51
C TRP A 82 -4.39 -13.48 -15.62
N ARG A 83 -3.81 -13.34 -16.82
CA ARG A 83 -2.34 -13.37 -17.02
C ARG A 83 -1.64 -12.19 -16.37
N LYS A 84 -2.35 -11.05 -16.26
CA LYS A 84 -1.87 -9.82 -15.63
C LYS A 84 -2.27 -9.70 -14.16
N PHE A 85 -3.13 -10.59 -13.66
CA PHE A 85 -3.61 -10.60 -12.28
C PHE A 85 -2.47 -10.51 -11.26
N LYS A 86 -1.48 -11.40 -11.36
CA LYS A 86 -0.36 -11.41 -10.40
C LYS A 86 0.50 -10.16 -10.46
N GLU A 87 0.70 -9.61 -11.65
CA GLU A 87 1.44 -8.37 -11.84
C GLU A 87 0.68 -7.19 -11.23
N PHE A 88 -0.64 -7.14 -11.45
CA PHE A 88 -1.54 -6.16 -10.87
C PHE A 88 -1.56 -6.20 -9.33
N VAL A 89 -1.72 -7.38 -8.73
CA VAL A 89 -1.71 -7.54 -7.26
C VAL A 89 -0.38 -7.07 -6.68
N ARG A 90 0.75 -7.46 -7.27
CA ARG A 90 2.10 -7.02 -6.82
C ARG A 90 2.33 -5.53 -6.98
N ASP A 91 1.74 -4.92 -8.00
CA ASP A 91 1.78 -3.48 -8.23
C ASP A 91 0.96 -2.75 -7.17
N LEU A 92 -0.29 -3.17 -6.92
CA LEU A 92 -1.14 -2.59 -5.89
C LEU A 92 -0.53 -2.73 -4.50
N ASP A 93 -0.02 -3.91 -4.15
CA ASP A 93 0.67 -4.17 -2.88
C ASP A 93 1.93 -3.32 -2.72
N ALA A 94 2.64 -3.01 -3.80
CA ALA A 94 3.79 -2.10 -3.75
C ALA A 94 3.38 -0.67 -3.41
N HIS A 95 2.26 -0.19 -3.96
CA HIS A 95 1.73 1.14 -3.65
C HIS A 95 1.23 1.18 -2.19
N ARG A 96 0.54 0.12 -1.73
CA ARG A 96 0.18 -0.05 -0.31
C ARG A 96 1.42 -0.01 0.58
N ALA A 97 2.43 -0.82 0.30
CA ALA A 97 3.65 -0.89 1.11
C ALA A 97 4.41 0.45 1.14
N SER A 98 4.41 1.19 0.03
CA SER A 98 4.99 2.54 -0.02
C SER A 98 4.19 3.54 0.82
N ALA A 99 2.86 3.45 0.80
CA ALA A 99 1.98 4.28 1.63
C ALA A 99 2.13 3.96 3.13
N ALA A 100 2.13 2.68 3.50
CA ALA A 100 2.24 2.24 4.88
C ALA A 100 3.64 2.42 5.48
N GLY A 101 4.68 2.19 4.67
CA GLY A 101 6.08 2.34 5.05
C GLY A 101 6.55 3.78 4.93
N ARG A 102 7.23 4.10 3.82
CA ARG A 102 7.91 5.40 3.65
C ARG A 102 6.98 6.60 3.82
N LEU A 103 5.78 6.60 3.23
CA LEU A 103 4.86 7.73 3.41
C LEU A 103 4.36 7.82 4.86
N GLY A 104 4.03 6.69 5.50
CA GLY A 104 3.62 6.65 6.91
C GLY A 104 4.73 7.10 7.87
N GLU A 105 6.00 6.85 7.55
CA GLU A 105 7.16 7.35 8.29
C GLU A 105 7.31 8.87 8.14
N LEU A 106 7.08 9.40 6.94
CA LEU A 106 7.22 10.83 6.64
C LEU A 106 6.03 11.64 7.17
N ASP A 107 4.80 11.18 6.92
CA ASP A 107 3.57 11.86 7.31
C ASP A 107 2.36 10.90 7.41
N PRO A 108 2.01 10.44 8.62
CA PRO A 108 0.80 9.65 8.86
C PRO A 108 -0.50 10.35 8.42
N ASN A 109 -0.55 11.69 8.42
CA ASN A 109 -1.74 12.45 8.04
C ASN A 109 -2.04 12.37 6.55
N LEU A 110 -1.02 12.15 5.72
CA LEU A 110 -1.16 11.87 4.29
C LEU A 110 -1.32 10.37 4.03
N ALA A 111 -0.61 9.52 4.77
CA ALA A 111 -0.64 8.08 4.57
C ALA A 111 -2.03 7.44 4.82
N VAL A 112 -2.70 7.84 5.91
CA VAL A 112 -4.01 7.27 6.29
C VAL A 112 -5.07 7.52 5.21
N PRO A 113 -5.31 8.75 4.73
CA PRO A 113 -6.24 8.99 3.62
C PRO A 113 -5.88 8.21 2.35
N VAL A 114 -4.60 8.16 1.97
CA VAL A 114 -4.14 7.42 0.77
C VAL A 114 -4.44 5.92 0.89
N LEU A 115 -4.15 5.30 2.03
CA LEU A 115 -4.48 3.89 2.27
C LEU A 115 -5.98 3.63 2.27
N VAL A 116 -6.78 4.54 2.85
CA VAL A 116 -8.25 4.47 2.81
C VAL A 116 -8.75 4.53 1.36
N ARG A 117 -8.23 5.43 0.53
CA ARG A 117 -8.55 5.47 -0.91
C ARG A 117 -8.16 4.19 -1.62
N LEU A 118 -6.98 3.63 -1.32
CA LEU A 118 -6.50 2.38 -1.89
C LEU A 118 -7.47 1.22 -1.59
N VAL A 119 -7.96 1.10 -0.34
CA VAL A 119 -8.94 0.07 0.01
C VAL A 119 -10.24 0.26 -0.74
N ARG A 120 -10.73 1.50 -0.86
CA ARG A 120 -12.01 1.82 -1.52
C ARG A 120 -12.04 1.48 -3.01
N VAL A 121 -10.88 1.42 -3.68
CA VAL A 121 -10.77 0.91 -5.06
C VAL A 121 -11.28 -0.53 -5.21
N SER A 122 -11.50 -1.26 -4.11
CA SER A 122 -12.21 -2.54 -4.15
C SER A 122 -13.57 -2.47 -4.84
N GLU A 123 -14.33 -1.38 -4.63
CA GLU A 123 -15.62 -1.15 -5.31
C GLU A 123 -15.43 -1.01 -6.81
N ASP A 124 -14.44 -0.23 -7.23
CA ASP A 124 -14.15 0.01 -8.64
C ASP A 124 -13.67 -1.24 -9.38
N LEU A 125 -13.09 -2.21 -8.65
CA LEU A 125 -12.59 -3.47 -9.19
C LEU A 125 -13.62 -4.58 -9.23
N GLU A 126 -14.77 -4.39 -8.58
CA GLU A 126 -15.84 -5.37 -8.55
C GLU A 126 -16.29 -5.72 -9.99
N GLY A 127 -16.39 -7.02 -10.29
CA GLY A 127 -16.75 -7.51 -11.62
C GLY A 127 -15.69 -7.34 -12.73
N ARG A 128 -14.59 -6.60 -12.48
CA ARG A 128 -13.47 -6.45 -13.45
C ARG A 128 -12.39 -7.51 -13.29
N ILE A 129 -12.28 -8.12 -12.12
CA ILE A 129 -11.25 -9.08 -11.79
C ILE A 129 -11.83 -10.26 -11.00
N LYS A 130 -11.38 -11.47 -11.32
CA LYS A 130 -11.68 -12.65 -10.50
C LYS A 130 -10.50 -12.91 -9.59
N ASP A 131 -10.76 -13.03 -8.30
CA ASP A 131 -9.76 -13.34 -7.28
C ASP A 131 -10.09 -14.67 -6.58
N PRO A 132 -9.93 -15.82 -7.24
CA PRO A 132 -10.33 -17.10 -6.69
C PRO A 132 -9.50 -17.53 -5.47
N LYS A 133 -8.34 -16.91 -5.25
CA LYS A 133 -7.41 -17.25 -4.17
C LYS A 133 -7.37 -16.21 -3.04
N GLY A 134 -8.12 -15.12 -3.17
CA GLY A 134 -8.08 -14.02 -2.20
C GLY A 134 -6.75 -13.25 -2.19
N GLU A 135 -5.95 -13.31 -3.27
CA GLU A 135 -4.65 -12.63 -3.32
C GLU A 135 -4.83 -11.10 -3.39
N LEU A 136 -5.87 -10.63 -4.09
CA LEU A 136 -6.23 -9.20 -4.12
C LEU A 136 -6.90 -8.80 -2.81
N ALA A 137 -7.82 -9.62 -2.30
CA ALA A 137 -8.47 -9.40 -1.01
C ALA A 137 -7.45 -9.25 0.13
N ALA A 138 -6.40 -10.07 0.15
CA ALA A 138 -5.32 -10.00 1.14
C ALA A 138 -4.57 -8.65 1.12
N VAL A 139 -4.44 -7.99 -0.04
CA VAL A 139 -3.83 -6.65 -0.12
C VAL A 139 -4.71 -5.62 0.57
N PHE A 140 -6.03 -5.69 0.38
CA PHE A 140 -6.97 -4.79 1.05
C PHE A 140 -7.03 -5.05 2.56
N ASP A 141 -7.07 -6.31 2.98
CA ASP A 141 -7.04 -6.67 4.40
C ASP A 141 -5.75 -6.16 5.07
N GLN A 142 -4.60 -6.29 4.40
CA GLN A 142 -3.34 -5.75 4.91
C GLN A 142 -3.35 -4.22 4.95
N ALA A 143 -3.94 -3.55 3.96
CA ALA A 143 -4.07 -2.10 3.96
C ALA A 143 -4.94 -1.61 5.14
N VAL A 144 -5.99 -2.35 5.52
CA VAL A 144 -6.78 -2.06 6.72
C VAL A 144 -5.93 -2.19 8.00
N VAL A 145 -5.06 -3.20 8.09
CA VAL A 145 -4.10 -3.34 9.20
C VAL A 145 -3.14 -2.15 9.24
N ASP A 146 -2.65 -1.70 8.09
CA ASP A 146 -1.75 -0.55 8.00
C ASP A 146 -2.45 0.75 8.44
N VAL A 147 -3.72 0.95 8.03
CA VAL A 147 -4.55 2.07 8.49
C VAL A 147 -4.66 2.04 10.01
N ALA A 148 -5.01 0.89 10.60
CA ALA A 148 -5.15 0.76 12.05
C ALA A 148 -3.85 1.11 12.81
N ALA A 149 -2.68 0.77 12.23
CA ALA A 149 -1.39 1.08 12.82
C ALA A 149 -1.01 2.57 12.73
N LEU A 150 -1.42 3.26 11.67
CA LEU A 150 -1.08 4.66 11.41
C LEU A 150 -2.11 5.66 11.97
N SER A 151 -3.38 5.28 12.06
CA SER A 151 -4.47 6.16 12.50
C SER A 151 -4.22 6.87 13.83
N PRO A 152 -3.69 6.23 14.89
CA PRO A 152 -3.39 6.93 16.14
C PRO A 152 -2.34 8.05 16.03
N LYS A 153 -1.57 8.09 14.93
CA LYS A 153 -0.52 9.08 14.68
C LYS A 153 -0.97 10.21 13.74
N ALA A 154 -2.12 10.06 13.09
CA ALA A 154 -2.61 10.95 12.06
C ALA A 154 -3.53 12.03 12.65
N LEU A 155 -2.95 12.91 13.48
CA LEU A 155 -3.66 13.80 14.39
C LEU A 155 -4.22 15.08 13.75
N THR A 156 -3.73 15.47 12.58
CA THR A 156 -4.05 16.75 11.92
C THR A 156 -4.68 16.58 10.55
N LEU A 157 -5.11 15.36 10.20
CA LEU A 157 -5.81 15.11 8.95
C LEU A 157 -7.20 15.78 8.94
N ASP A 158 -7.76 15.97 7.75
CA ASP A 158 -9.15 16.40 7.58
C ASP A 158 -10.11 15.27 7.99
N SER A 159 -10.49 15.27 9.26
CA SER A 159 -11.35 14.24 9.86
C SER A 159 -12.74 14.19 9.24
N ARG A 160 -13.26 15.33 8.77
CA ARG A 160 -14.61 15.41 8.20
C ARG A 160 -14.65 14.76 6.83
N SER A 161 -13.72 15.14 5.95
CA SER A 161 -13.61 14.54 4.63
C SER A 161 -13.34 13.03 4.72
N LEU A 162 -12.48 12.60 5.67
CA LEU A 162 -12.22 11.19 5.90
C LEU A 162 -13.47 10.43 6.39
N ALA A 163 -14.20 11.00 7.36
CA ALA A 163 -15.45 10.45 7.86
C ALA A 163 -16.49 10.28 6.73
N ASP A 164 -16.70 11.32 5.92
CA ASP A 164 -17.66 11.28 4.82
C ASP A 164 -17.30 10.20 3.78
N ALA A 165 -16.01 10.07 3.45
CA ALA A 165 -15.52 9.02 2.56
C ALA A 165 -15.75 7.60 3.10
N LEU A 166 -15.49 7.37 4.40
CA LEU A 166 -15.70 6.08 5.05
C LEU A 166 -17.19 5.72 5.12
N LEU A 167 -18.05 6.69 5.42
CA LEU A 167 -19.49 6.46 5.45
C LEU A 167 -20.03 6.13 4.07
N ALA A 168 -19.61 6.85 3.03
CA ALA A 168 -19.98 6.54 1.66
C ALA A 168 -19.58 5.11 1.26
N PHE A 169 -18.40 4.64 1.70
CA PHE A 169 -17.94 3.26 1.44
C PHE A 169 -18.77 2.21 2.19
N VAL A 170 -19.19 2.49 3.42
CA VAL A 170 -20.10 1.60 4.16
C VAL A 170 -21.48 1.56 3.49
N GLU A 171 -21.99 2.70 3.03
CA GLU A 171 -23.28 2.80 2.32
C GLU A 171 -23.25 2.11 0.93
N GLY A 172 -22.13 2.19 0.20
CA GLY A 172 -21.97 1.63 -1.14
C GLY A 172 -21.75 0.12 -1.15
N ALA A 173 -20.88 -0.39 -0.27
CA ALA A 173 -20.46 -1.79 -0.29
C ALA A 173 -21.03 -2.65 0.84
N SER A 174 -21.44 -2.09 2.00
CA SER A 174 -21.92 -2.83 3.19
C SER A 174 -21.26 -4.20 3.42
N THR A 175 -19.94 -4.28 3.21
CA THR A 175 -19.15 -5.52 3.32
C THR A 175 -18.38 -5.53 4.63
N LYS A 176 -17.83 -6.71 4.99
CA LYS A 176 -16.86 -6.80 6.08
C LYS A 176 -15.71 -5.81 5.91
N LEU A 177 -15.21 -5.63 4.68
CA LEU A 177 -14.10 -4.75 4.37
C LEU A 177 -14.39 -3.28 4.71
N SER A 178 -15.58 -2.77 4.37
CA SER A 178 -15.92 -1.37 4.65
C SER A 178 -16.10 -1.09 6.15
N VAL A 179 -16.67 -2.05 6.89
CA VAL A 179 -16.79 -1.94 8.35
C VAL A 179 -15.43 -2.02 9.04
N ASP A 180 -14.55 -2.93 8.60
CA ASP A 180 -13.22 -3.06 9.19
C ASP A 180 -12.34 -1.84 8.89
N LEU A 181 -12.44 -1.26 7.69
CA LEU A 181 -11.76 -0.01 7.36
C LEU A 181 -12.25 1.15 8.23
N LEU A 182 -13.56 1.29 8.45
CA LEU A 182 -14.12 2.31 9.34
C LEU A 182 -13.58 2.16 10.77
N ARG A 183 -13.53 0.93 11.30
CA ARG A 183 -12.97 0.66 12.63
C ARG A 183 -11.49 0.99 12.71
N ALA A 184 -10.72 0.61 11.69
CA ALA A 184 -9.28 0.87 11.62
C ALA A 184 -8.98 2.38 11.59
N ALA A 185 -9.77 3.16 10.85
CA ALA A 185 -9.58 4.60 10.71
C ALA A 185 -10.13 5.42 11.89
N ALA A 186 -11.00 4.84 12.71
CA ALA A 186 -11.67 5.55 13.82
C ALA A 186 -10.74 6.33 14.75
N PRO A 187 -9.53 5.85 15.12
CA PRO A 187 -8.61 6.61 15.98
C PRO A 187 -8.10 7.92 15.36
N ALA A 188 -8.18 8.08 14.03
CA ALA A 188 -7.77 9.31 13.34
C ALA A 188 -8.92 10.33 13.19
N LEU A 189 -10.14 9.98 13.61
CA LEU A 189 -11.30 10.86 13.50
C LEU A 189 -11.47 11.70 14.76
N ALA A 190 -11.55 13.02 14.57
CA ALA A 190 -11.93 13.94 15.62
C ALA A 190 -13.35 13.64 16.17
N GLY A 191 -13.57 13.96 17.44
CA GLY A 191 -14.81 13.61 18.15
C GLY A 191 -16.09 14.22 17.53
N ASP A 192 -15.98 15.40 16.92
CA ASP A 192 -17.07 16.06 16.20
C ASP A 192 -17.40 15.32 14.89
N ALA A 193 -16.41 14.88 14.14
CA ALA A 193 -16.60 14.05 12.95
C ALA A 193 -17.28 12.72 13.30
N VAL A 194 -16.86 12.06 14.39
CA VAL A 194 -17.51 10.85 14.90
C VAL A 194 -18.96 11.11 15.32
N ALA A 195 -19.24 12.25 15.96
CA ALA A 195 -20.60 12.62 16.34
C ALA A 195 -21.52 12.80 15.11
N VAL A 196 -21.01 13.46 14.06
CA VAL A 196 -21.71 13.61 12.78
C VAL A 196 -21.99 12.26 12.13
N LEU A 197 -21.00 11.36 12.08
CA LEU A 197 -21.18 10.00 11.56
C LEU A 197 -22.28 9.24 12.29
N ARG A 198 -22.28 9.28 13.63
CA ARG A 198 -23.31 8.64 14.45
C ARG A 198 -24.70 9.22 14.19
N GLY A 199 -24.80 10.53 13.99
CA GLY A 199 -26.05 11.20 13.61
C GLY A 199 -26.60 10.66 12.30
N ARG A 200 -25.79 10.69 11.23
CA ARG A 200 -26.17 10.21 9.89
C ARG A 200 -26.60 8.74 9.90
N VAL A 201 -25.86 7.87 10.60
CA VAL A 201 -26.21 6.44 10.72
C VAL A 201 -27.57 6.26 11.40
N ARG A 202 -27.88 7.03 12.46
CA ARG A 202 -29.18 6.96 13.15
C ARG A 202 -30.33 7.43 12.26
N GLU A 203 -30.16 8.55 11.57
CA GLU A 203 -31.17 9.07 10.64
C GLU A 203 -31.51 8.05 9.56
N ARG A 204 -30.49 7.38 8.99
CA ARG A 204 -30.67 6.32 8.01
C ARG A 204 -31.42 5.12 8.57
N LEU A 205 -31.06 4.64 9.76
CA LEU A 205 -31.75 3.52 10.41
C LEU A 205 -33.22 3.87 10.75
N ALA A 206 -33.50 5.14 11.04
CA ALA A 206 -34.88 5.60 11.26
C ALA A 206 -35.67 5.68 9.95
N ALA A 207 -35.04 6.08 8.83
CA ALA A 207 -35.68 6.17 7.52
C ALA A 207 -35.92 4.80 6.84
N GLN A 208 -35.33 3.72 7.37
CA GLN A 208 -35.55 2.33 6.90
C GLN A 208 -36.65 1.59 7.67
N ARG A 209 -37.27 2.23 8.66
CA ARG A 209 -38.42 1.71 9.43
C ARG A 209 -39.71 2.28 8.90
#